data_AF-A0A388TDI6-F1
#
_entry.id   AF-A0A388TDI6-F1
#
_cell.length_a   1.000
_cell.length_b   1.000
_cell.length_c   1.000
_cell.angle_alpha   90.00
_cell.angle_beta   90.00
_cell.angle_gamma   90.00
#
_symmetry.space_group_name_H-M   'P 1'
#
loop_
_entity.id
_entity.type
_entity.pdbx_description
1 polymer ?
#
loop_
_entity_poly.entity_id
_entity_poly.type
_entity_poly.pdbx_seq_one_letter_code
_entity_poly.pdbx_strand_id
1 'polypeptide(L)'
;MQYYEWQDLLDSAAQKNEPPFLLILDGLEDPRNFGAILRTAEAAGAHGVIIPKRRSVQVNDTVRRTSTGAADLVPVAQVANVNEIIKRLKKMGIWV
;
A
#
# COMPACT_ATOMS: atom_id res chain seq x y z
N MET A 1 7.61 10.09 7.58
CA MET A 1 7.36 9.49 6.26
C MET A 1 6.11 10.11 5.69
N GLN A 2 6.15 10.46 4.41
CA GLN A 2 5.04 11.05 3.69
C GLN A 2 4.21 9.93 3.07
N TYR A 3 2.88 10.05 3.13
CA TYR A 3 2.01 9.17 2.35
C TYR A 3 2.09 9.56 0.87
N TYR A 4 2.01 8.56 0.02
CA TYR A 4 2.03 8.73 -1.43
C TYR A 4 0.62 8.90 -1.99
N GLU A 5 0.52 9.47 -3.18
CA GLU A 5 -0.70 9.34 -3.97
C GLU A 5 -0.73 7.95 -4.60
N TRP A 6 -1.92 7.34 -4.75
CA TRP A 6 -2.01 5.96 -5.25
C TRP A 6 -1.50 5.81 -6.70
N GLN A 7 -1.48 6.90 -7.47
CA GLN A 7 -0.89 6.94 -8.80
C GLN A 7 0.63 6.79 -8.77
N ASP A 8 1.31 7.32 -7.74
CA ASP A 8 2.77 7.20 -7.61
C ASP A 8 3.21 5.72 -7.54
N LEU A 9 2.35 4.86 -6.97
CA LEU A 9 2.59 3.42 -6.88
C LEU A 9 2.51 2.75 -8.26
N LEU A 10 1.63 3.24 -9.15
CA LEU A 10 1.55 2.78 -10.53
C LEU A 10 2.73 3.28 -11.36
N ASP A 11 3.14 4.52 -11.14
CA ASP A 11 4.31 5.10 -11.81
C ASP A 11 5.58 4.33 -11.42
N SER A 12 5.68 3.87 -10.16
CA SER A 12 6.78 3.00 -9.72
C SER A 12 6.85 1.69 -10.52
N ALA A 13 5.71 1.06 -10.79
CA ALA A 13 5.66 -0.14 -11.62
C ALA A 13 6.03 0.14 -13.08
N ALA A 14 5.50 1.23 -13.64
CA ALA A 14 5.79 1.66 -15.01
C ALA A 14 7.28 1.97 -15.21
N GLN A 15 7.92 2.66 -14.27
CA GLN A 15 9.36 2.98 -14.32
C GLN A 15 10.24 1.73 -14.30
N LYS A 16 9.78 0.66 -13.63
CA LYS A 16 10.46 -0.65 -13.60
C LYS A 16 10.10 -1.54 -14.80
N ASN A 17 9.19 -1.09 -15.65
CA ASN A 17 8.62 -1.87 -16.75
C ASN A 17 7.98 -3.19 -16.27
N GLU A 18 7.33 -3.14 -15.10
CA GLU A 18 6.69 -4.27 -14.42
C GLU A 18 5.17 -4.10 -14.41
N PRO A 19 4.39 -5.20 -14.43
CA PRO A 19 2.95 -5.11 -14.20
C PRO A 19 2.68 -4.60 -12.76
N PRO A 20 1.69 -3.71 -12.54
CA PRO A 20 1.36 -3.23 -11.21
C PRO A 20 1.03 -4.36 -10.25
N PHE A 21 1.79 -4.45 -9.15
CA PHE A 21 1.53 -5.36 -8.05
C PHE A 21 1.30 -4.55 -6.78
N LEU A 22 0.04 -4.43 -6.36
CA LEU A 22 -0.40 -3.56 -5.27
C LEU A 22 -1.19 -4.37 -4.25
N LEU A 23 -1.12 -3.98 -2.98
CA LEU A 23 -2.01 -4.48 -1.93
C LEU A 23 -3.02 -3.41 -1.55
N ILE A 24 -4.29 -3.78 -1.42
CA ILE A 24 -5.34 -2.91 -0.88
C ILE A 24 -5.80 -3.51 0.44
N LEU A 25 -5.63 -2.78 1.54
CA LEU A 25 -6.00 -3.23 2.87
C LEU A 25 -7.16 -2.35 3.38
N ASP A 26 -8.34 -2.95 3.56
CA ASP A 26 -9.53 -2.28 4.07
C ASP A 26 -9.91 -2.86 5.45
N GLY A 27 -10.15 -2.00 6.44
CA GLY A 27 -10.50 -2.39 7.81
C GLY A 27 -9.36 -2.97 8.65
N LEU A 28 -8.09 -2.71 8.29
CA LEU A 28 -6.95 -3.16 9.09
C LEU A 28 -6.72 -2.22 10.28
N GLU A 29 -6.79 -2.70 11.52
CA GLU A 29 -6.67 -1.85 12.72
C GLU A 29 -5.41 -2.11 13.58
N ASP A 30 -4.86 -3.32 13.55
CA ASP A 30 -3.69 -3.68 14.36
C ASP A 30 -2.35 -3.25 13.68
N PRO A 31 -1.55 -2.37 14.32
CA PRO A 31 -0.25 -1.96 13.77
C PRO A 31 0.77 -3.09 13.66
N ARG A 32 0.66 -4.16 14.44
CA ARG A 32 1.55 -5.32 14.32
C ARG A 32 1.26 -6.12 13.06
N ASN A 33 -0.02 -6.34 12.76
CA ASN A 33 -0.44 -6.96 11.51
C ASN A 33 -0.01 -6.11 10.32
N PHE A 34 -0.15 -4.79 10.42
CA PHE A 34 0.30 -3.91 9.34
C PHE A 34 1.81 -3.99 9.11
N GLY A 35 2.62 -3.98 10.17
CA GLY A 35 4.06 -4.18 10.03
C GLY A 35 4.44 -5.52 9.38
N ALA A 36 3.78 -6.61 9.77
CA ALA A 36 4.00 -7.94 9.18
C ALA A 36 3.61 -7.99 7.69
N ILE A 37 2.50 -7.35 7.32
CA ILE A 37 2.06 -7.23 5.92
C ILE A 37 3.07 -6.41 5.12
N LEU A 38 3.54 -5.28 5.62
CA LEU A 38 4.54 -4.45 4.92
C LEU A 38 5.84 -5.22 4.66
N ARG A 39 6.30 -6.02 5.63
CA ARG A 39 7.47 -6.89 5.46
C ARG A 39 7.24 -7.95 4.37
N THR A 40 6.04 -8.51 4.31
CA THR A 40 5.69 -9.49 3.27
C THR A 40 5.58 -8.83 1.90
N ALA A 41 4.98 -7.64 1.84
CA ALA A 41 4.83 -6.85 0.61
C ALA A 41 6.19 -6.46 0.02
N GLU A 42 7.12 -6.02 0.87
CA GLU A 42 8.51 -5.72 0.48
C GLU A 42 9.20 -6.96 -0.11
N ALA A 43 9.19 -8.07 0.62
CA ALA A 43 9.81 -9.32 0.19
C ALA A 43 9.18 -9.90 -1.09
N ALA A 44 7.90 -9.65 -1.31
CA ALA A 44 7.18 -10.08 -2.51
C ALA A 44 7.36 -9.14 -3.72
N GLY A 45 8.01 -7.99 -3.55
CA GLY A 45 8.19 -7.00 -4.62
C GLY A 45 6.93 -6.20 -4.94
N ALA A 46 6.04 -5.98 -3.97
CA ALA A 46 4.89 -5.11 -4.17
C ALA A 46 5.33 -3.65 -4.39
N HIS A 47 4.69 -2.98 -5.35
CA HIS A 47 4.96 -1.59 -5.69
C HIS A 47 4.37 -0.60 -4.68
N GLY A 48 3.43 -1.06 -3.85
CA GLY A 48 2.93 -0.30 -2.72
C GLY A 48 1.67 -0.87 -2.11
N VAL A 49 1.25 -0.23 -1.03
CA VAL A 49 0.05 -0.57 -0.26
C VAL A 49 -0.90 0.61 -0.23
N ILE A 50 -2.19 0.34 -0.47
CA ILE A 50 -3.27 1.33 -0.41
C ILE A 50 -4.13 1.03 0.82
N ILE A 51 -4.36 2.05 1.65
CA ILE A 51 -5.20 1.97 2.85
C ILE A 51 -6.24 3.10 2.85
N PRO A 52 -7.42 2.94 3.49
CA PRO A 52 -8.37 4.03 3.62
C PRO A 52 -7.90 5.05 4.67
N LYS A 53 -8.27 6.33 4.48
CA LYS A 53 -8.00 7.40 5.45
C LYS A 53 -8.72 7.20 6.79
N ARG A 54 -9.82 6.44 6.82
CA ARG A 54 -10.64 6.18 8.00
C ARG A 54 -10.74 4.68 8.23
N ARG A 55 -10.95 4.25 9.49
CA ARG A 55 -11.05 2.83 9.87
C ARG A 55 -9.86 2.00 9.40
N SER A 56 -8.68 2.62 9.45
CA SER A 56 -7.40 1.98 9.15
C SER A 56 -6.36 2.44 10.14
N VAL A 57 -5.50 1.49 10.49
CA VAL A 57 -4.23 1.74 11.12
C VAL A 57 -3.40 2.70 10.26
N GLN A 58 -2.68 3.57 10.97
CA GLN A 58 -1.78 4.57 10.40
C GLN A 58 -0.34 4.08 10.55
N VAL A 59 0.54 4.52 9.66
CA VAL A 59 1.98 4.28 9.85
C VAL A 59 2.43 5.04 11.10
N ASN A 60 2.83 4.29 12.13
CA ASN A 60 3.29 4.80 13.42
C ASN A 60 4.52 4.02 13.91
N ASP A 61 5.04 4.36 15.08
CA ASP A 61 6.26 3.74 15.64
C ASP A 61 6.14 2.23 15.84
N THR A 62 4.94 1.73 16.13
CA THR A 62 4.71 0.28 16.28
C THR A 62 4.79 -0.42 14.93
N VAL A 63 4.20 0.16 13.87
CA VAL A 63 4.31 -0.34 12.49
C VAL A 63 5.77 -0.34 12.04
N ARG A 64 6.51 0.74 12.34
CA ARG A 64 7.94 0.87 12.02
C ARG A 64 8.76 -0.23 12.69
N ARG A 65 8.57 -0.43 14.00
CA ARG A 65 9.30 -1.46 14.75
C ARG A 65 8.98 -2.87 14.27
N THR A 66 7.72 -3.15 13.96
CA THR A 66 7.28 -4.50 13.55
C THR A 66 7.56 -4.83 12.09
N SER A 67 7.68 -3.83 11.22
CA SER A 67 7.99 -4.03 9.79
C SER A 67 9.46 -4.33 9.51
N THR A 68 10.36 -4.23 10.50
CA THR A 68 11.81 -4.48 10.31
C THR A 68 12.42 -3.62 9.19
N GLY A 69 11.99 -2.35 9.07
CA GLY A 69 12.48 -1.42 8.05
C GLY A 69 11.66 -1.40 6.75
N ALA A 70 10.81 -2.41 6.50
CA ALA A 70 9.97 -2.44 5.30
C ALA A 70 8.99 -1.26 5.22
N ALA A 71 8.56 -0.72 6.37
CA ALA A 71 7.70 0.46 6.38
C ALA A 71 8.35 1.72 5.82
N ASP A 72 9.66 1.78 5.59
CA ASP A 72 10.33 2.90 4.92
C ASP A 72 10.61 2.63 3.44
N LEU A 73 10.48 1.38 3.00
CA LEU A 73 10.79 0.95 1.62
C LEU A 73 9.53 0.77 0.77
N VAL A 74 8.41 0.38 1.39
CA VAL A 74 7.15 0.15 0.70
C VAL A 74 6.30 1.43 0.70
N PRO A 75 6.00 2.02 -0.47
CA PRO A 75 5.13 3.18 -0.55
C PRO A 75 3.74 2.87 -0.01
N VAL A 76 3.24 3.71 0.88
CA VAL A 76 1.87 3.61 1.41
C VAL A 76 1.05 4.80 0.93
N ALA A 77 -0.05 4.53 0.23
CA ALA A 77 -1.00 5.53 -0.22
C ALA A 77 -2.28 5.49 0.61
N GLN A 78 -2.82 6.68 0.91
CA GLN A 78 -4.07 6.81 1.65
C GLN A 78 -5.19 7.35 0.79
N VAL A 79 -6.29 6.62 0.72
CA VAL A 79 -7.41 6.95 -0.17
C VAL A 79 -8.68 7.21 0.62
N ALA A 80 -9.53 8.10 0.10
CA ALA A 80 -10.80 8.41 0.75
C ALA A 80 -11.82 7.27 0.61
N ASN A 81 -11.80 6.56 -0.53
CA ASN A 81 -12.75 5.51 -0.86
C ASN A 81 -12.08 4.38 -1.65
N VAL A 82 -11.88 3.23 -1.00
CA VAL A 82 -11.24 2.06 -1.62
C VAL A 82 -12.02 1.55 -2.84
N ASN A 83 -13.35 1.50 -2.77
CA ASN A 83 -14.19 1.04 -3.88
C ASN A 83 -14.04 1.91 -5.13
N GLU A 84 -13.83 3.22 -4.95
CA GLU A 84 -13.56 4.12 -6.07
C GLU A 84 -12.21 3.81 -6.73
N ILE A 85 -11.18 3.53 -5.92
CA ILE A 85 -9.86 3.17 -6.41
C ILE A 85 -9.91 1.85 -7.17
N ILE A 86 -10.58 0.82 -6.64
CA ILE A 86 -10.77 -0.45 -7.33
C ILE A 86 -11.42 -0.24 -8.71
N LYS A 87 -12.47 0.60 -8.79
CA LYS A 87 -13.11 0.93 -10.08
C LYS A 87 -12.14 1.63 -11.04
N ARG A 88 -11.30 2.54 -10.55
CA ARG A 88 -10.29 3.24 -11.37
C ARG A 88 -9.22 2.27 -11.88
N LEU A 89 -8.71 1.39 -11.02
CA LEU A 89 -7.74 0.35 -11.40
C LEU A 89 -8.31 -0.58 -12.50
N LYS A 90 -9.55 -1.07 -12.33
CA LYS A 90 -10.21 -1.90 -13.35
C LYS A 90 -10.38 -1.17 -14.69
N LYS A 91 -10.72 0.13 -14.68
CA LYS A 91 -10.80 0.94 -15.91
C LYS A 91 -9.46 1.09 -16.62
N MET A 92 -8.36 1.00 -15.88
CA MET A 92 -6.99 1.02 -16.41
C MET A 92 -6.52 -0.36 -16.88
N GLY A 93 -7.39 -1.39 -16.84
CA GLY A 93 -7.04 -2.75 -17.24
C GLY A 93 -6.30 -3.55 -16.16
N ILE A 94 -6.18 -3.02 -14.94
CA ILE A 94 -5.54 -3.71 -13.81
C ILE A 94 -6.56 -4.69 -13.20
N TRP A 95 -6.12 -5.93 -13.01
CA TRP A 95 -6.93 -6.97 -12.37
C TRP A 95 -7.03 -6.72 -10.85
N VAL A 96 -8.25 -6.78 -10.31
CA VAL A 96 -8.55 -6.64 -8.87
C VAL A 96 -9.62 -7.62 -8.44
#